data_AF-A0A317ZAR1-F1
#
_entry.id   AF-A0A317ZAR1-F1
#
_cell.length_a   1.000
_cell.length_b   1.000
_cell.length_c   1.000
_cell.angle_alpha   90.00
_cell.angle_beta   90.00
_cell.angle_gamma   90.00
#
_symmetry.space_group_name_H-M   'P 1'
#
loop_
_entity.id
_entity.type
_entity.pdbx_description
1 polymer ?
#
loop_
_entity_poly.entity_id
_entity_poly.type
_entity_poly.pdbx_seq_one_letter_code
_entity_poly.pdbx_strand_id
1 'polypeptide(L)'
;YERMQGSGYLFTILPQLRKIYGDDSPELQEMMRTHAQFFNTSNFFNTIIMGIDIAMEEKERYASKESVKGIKVGLMGPFAAVGDAIFGSLVPTIFGAIAANMAQDGNPFG
;
A
#
# COMPACT_ATOMS: atom_id res chain seq x y z
N TYR A 1 -10.28 -12.92 3.83
CA TYR A 1 -8.83 -13.20 3.67
C TYR A 1 -8.39 -13.27 2.20
N GLU A 2 -9.25 -13.67 1.25
CA GLU A 2 -8.88 -14.00 -0.13
C GLU A 2 -8.16 -12.89 -0.94
N ARG A 3 -8.28 -11.61 -0.57
CA ARG A 3 -7.68 -10.47 -1.31
C ARG A 3 -6.79 -9.56 -0.48
N MET A 4 -6.58 -9.92 0.79
CA MET A 4 -5.81 -9.13 1.78
C MET A 4 -6.15 -7.62 1.73
N GLN A 5 -5.17 -6.76 1.45
CA GLN A 5 -5.34 -5.29 1.47
C GLN A 5 -6.05 -4.74 0.22
N GLY A 6 -6.40 -5.57 -0.78
CA GLY A 6 -6.90 -5.13 -2.09
C GLY A 6 -8.12 -4.20 -2.05
N SER A 7 -9.08 -4.44 -1.14
CA SER A 7 -10.25 -3.55 -1.00
C SER A 7 -9.90 -2.18 -0.40
N GLY A 8 -9.03 -2.16 0.62
CA GLY A 8 -8.51 -0.91 1.21
C GLY A 8 -7.64 -0.15 0.22
N TYR A 9 -6.87 -0.88 -0.59
CA TYR A 9 -6.09 -0.31 -1.68
C TYR A 9 -7.02 0.42 -2.66
N LEU A 10 -8.03 -0.27 -3.20
CA LEU A 10 -8.98 0.32 -4.14
C LEU A 10 -9.69 1.54 -3.54
N PHE A 11 -10.15 1.43 -2.29
CA PHE A 11 -10.84 2.52 -1.60
C PHE A 11 -9.99 3.80 -1.55
N THR A 12 -8.68 3.65 -1.29
CA THR A 12 -7.75 4.78 -1.19
C THR A 12 -7.60 5.52 -2.52
N ILE A 13 -7.51 4.79 -3.64
CA ILE A 13 -7.21 5.38 -4.94
C ILE A 13 -8.46 5.71 -5.78
N LEU A 14 -9.64 5.18 -5.41
CA LEU A 14 -10.89 5.32 -6.15
C LEU A 14 -11.25 6.78 -6.50
N PRO A 15 -11.09 7.79 -5.60
CA PRO A 15 -11.39 9.18 -5.96
C PRO A 15 -10.56 9.69 -7.14
N GLN A 16 -9.33 9.21 -7.28
CA GLN A 16 -8.45 9.60 -8.38
C GLN A 16 -8.78 8.82 -9.65
N LEU A 17 -9.09 7.51 -9.54
CA LEU A 17 -9.58 6.72 -10.67
C LEU A 17 -10.83 7.35 -11.30
N ARG A 18 -11.79 7.81 -10.49
CA ARG A 18 -13.00 8.48 -10.97
C ARG A 18 -12.70 9.77 -11.75
N LYS A 19 -11.67 10.53 -11.35
CA LYS A 19 -11.22 11.71 -12.10
C LYS A 19 -10.53 11.34 -13.42
N ILE A 20 -9.74 10.26 -13.43
CA ILE A 20 -9.00 9.81 -14.62
C ILE A 20 -9.95 9.18 -15.64
N TYR A 21 -10.90 8.35 -15.23
CA TYR A 21 -11.73 7.57 -16.16
C TYR A 21 -13.17 8.09 -16.31
N GLY A 22 -13.61 8.99 -15.44
CA GLY A 22 -15.01 9.42 -15.36
C GLY A 22 -15.89 8.37 -14.67
N ASP A 23 -17.00 8.85 -14.11
CA ASP A 23 -18.01 7.98 -13.50
C ASP A 23 -18.69 7.11 -14.57
N ASP A 24 -19.10 5.89 -14.16
CA ASP A 24 -19.82 4.90 -14.98
C ASP A 24 -19.11 4.43 -16.27
N SER A 25 -17.83 4.76 -16.47
CA SER A 25 -17.08 4.30 -17.63
C SER A 25 -16.72 2.82 -17.57
N PRO A 26 -16.72 2.09 -18.70
CA PRO A 26 -16.24 0.71 -18.77
C PRO A 26 -14.80 0.57 -18.26
N GLU A 27 -13.95 1.55 -18.57
CA GLU A 27 -12.57 1.59 -18.14
C GLU A 27 -12.46 1.71 -16.62
N LEU A 28 -13.27 2.55 -15.97
CA LEU A 28 -13.30 2.64 -14.51
C LEU A 28 -13.67 1.28 -13.90
N GLN A 29 -14.72 0.62 -14.39
CA GLN A 29 -15.14 -0.68 -13.85
C GLN A 29 -14.03 -1.73 -13.95
N GLU A 30 -13.30 -1.74 -15.06
CA GLU A 30 -12.22 -2.70 -15.29
C GLU A 30 -10.97 -2.38 -14.46
N MET A 31 -10.62 -1.10 -14.31
CA MET A 31 -9.51 -0.69 -13.44
C MET A 31 -9.85 -0.94 -11.97
N MET A 32 -11.08 -0.69 -11.53
CA MET A 32 -11.52 -1.05 -10.17
C MET A 32 -11.36 -2.54 -9.89
N ARG A 33 -11.70 -3.43 -10.84
CA ARG A 33 -11.45 -4.88 -10.71
C ARG A 33 -9.97 -5.18 -10.63
N THR A 34 -9.16 -4.49 -11.43
CA THR A 34 -7.70 -4.63 -11.43
C THR A 34 -7.08 -4.23 -10.08
N HIS A 35 -7.50 -3.11 -9.49
CA HIS A 35 -6.96 -2.71 -8.18
C HIS A 35 -7.56 -3.45 -6.99
N ALA A 36 -8.73 -4.07 -7.16
CA ALA A 36 -9.32 -4.96 -6.17
C ALA A 36 -8.71 -6.37 -6.15
N GLN A 37 -7.72 -6.67 -7.02
CA GLN A 37 -6.99 -7.93 -6.96
C GLN A 37 -6.18 -8.07 -5.68
N PHE A 38 -5.68 -9.28 -5.42
CA PHE A 38 -4.84 -9.56 -4.27
C PHE A 38 -3.65 -8.60 -4.22
N PHE A 39 -3.48 -7.95 -3.08
CA PHE A 39 -2.35 -7.09 -2.80
C PHE A 39 -2.02 -7.21 -1.31
N ASN A 40 -0.75 -7.47 -1.02
CA ASN A 40 -0.27 -7.59 0.34
C ASN A 40 1.16 -7.09 0.46
N THR A 41 1.34 -5.97 1.14
CA THR A 41 2.63 -5.37 1.40
C THR A 41 2.64 -4.68 2.77
N SER A 42 3.80 -4.19 3.18
CA SER A 42 3.90 -3.46 4.44
C SER A 42 3.09 -2.17 4.38
N ASN A 43 2.28 -1.89 5.41
CA ASN A 43 1.43 -0.70 5.46
C ASN A 43 2.24 0.61 5.30
N PHE A 44 3.51 0.59 5.72
CA PHE A 44 4.42 1.74 5.64
C PHE A 44 4.88 2.08 4.23
N PHE A 45 4.87 1.11 3.30
CA PHE A 45 5.33 1.30 1.91
C PHE A 45 4.25 1.13 0.86
N ASN A 46 3.05 0.71 1.26
CA ASN A 46 1.86 0.66 0.42
C ASN A 46 1.63 1.96 -0.39
N THR A 47 1.75 3.11 0.26
CA THR A 47 1.49 4.43 -0.36
C THR A 47 2.43 4.77 -1.51
N ILE A 48 3.66 4.22 -1.51
CA ILE A 48 4.62 4.42 -2.61
C ILE A 48 4.11 3.71 -3.87
N ILE A 49 3.65 2.46 -3.73
CA ILE A 49 3.10 1.68 -4.85
C ILE A 49 1.84 2.37 -5.37
N MET A 50 0.95 2.83 -4.49
CA MET A 50 -0.25 3.61 -4.87
C MET A 50 0.10 4.86 -5.69
N GLY A 51 1.11 5.61 -5.26
CA GLY A 51 1.55 6.82 -5.97
C GLY A 51 2.10 6.52 -7.37
N ILE A 52 2.86 5.43 -7.51
CA ILE A 52 3.39 5.00 -8.81
C ILE A 52 2.24 4.60 -9.74
N ASP A 53 1.31 3.77 -9.25
CA ASP A 53 0.18 3.27 -10.05
C ASP A 53 -0.69 4.43 -10.57
N ILE A 54 -1.04 5.39 -9.70
CA ILE A 54 -1.80 6.58 -10.09
C ILE A 54 -1.03 7.44 -11.09
N ALA A 55 0.27 7.68 -10.88
CA ALA A 55 1.06 8.49 -11.81
C ALA A 55 1.11 7.85 -13.22
N MET A 56 1.15 6.52 -13.30
CA MET A 56 1.07 5.80 -14.57
C MET A 56 -0.29 5.94 -15.25
N GLU A 57 -1.37 5.82 -14.47
CA GLU A 57 -2.75 5.95 -14.99
C GLU A 57 -3.11 7.37 -15.39
N GLU A 58 -2.56 8.38 -14.73
CA GLU A 58 -2.72 9.78 -15.17
C GLU A 58 -2.08 10.02 -16.54
N LYS A 59 -0.93 9.38 -16.79
CA LYS A 59 -0.16 9.58 -18.03
C LYS A 59 -0.68 8.74 -19.19
N GLU A 60 -0.94 7.46 -18.97
CA GLU A 60 -1.23 6.47 -20.02
C GLU A 60 -2.68 5.95 -19.97
N ARG A 61 -3.46 6.37 -18.96
CA ARG A 61 -4.87 5.99 -18.77
C ARG A 61 -5.05 4.49 -18.83
N TYR A 62 -5.96 3.98 -19.65
CA TYR A 62 -6.25 2.55 -19.70
C TYR A 62 -5.08 1.72 -20.25
N ALA A 63 -4.16 2.33 -21.01
CA ALA A 63 -3.01 1.62 -21.57
C ALA A 63 -1.99 1.19 -20.50
N SER A 64 -1.98 1.82 -19.31
CA SER A 64 -1.08 1.44 -18.22
C SER A 64 -1.48 0.16 -17.48
N LYS A 65 -2.66 -0.39 -17.74
CA LYS A 65 -3.27 -1.49 -16.95
C LYS A 65 -2.31 -2.65 -16.66
N GLU A 66 -1.61 -3.15 -17.68
CA GLU A 66 -0.70 -4.28 -17.50
C GLU A 66 0.59 -3.87 -16.78
N SER A 67 1.07 -2.64 -17.01
CA SER A 67 2.22 -2.07 -16.29
C SER A 67 1.92 -1.91 -14.80
N VAL A 68 0.75 -1.38 -14.45
CA VAL A 68 0.27 -1.22 -13.05
C VAL A 68 0.19 -2.57 -12.34
N LYS A 69 -0.39 -3.59 -12.99
CA LYS A 69 -0.39 -4.95 -12.44
C LYS A 69 1.03 -5.47 -12.20
N GLY A 70 1.92 -5.26 -13.18
CA GLY A 70 3.32 -5.68 -13.10
C GLY A 70 4.05 -5.01 -11.93
N ILE A 71 3.86 -3.70 -11.74
CA ILE A 71 4.45 -2.95 -10.64
C ILE A 71 3.92 -3.44 -9.30
N LYS A 72 2.61 -3.62 -9.16
CA LYS A 72 2.01 -4.16 -7.93
C LYS A 72 2.59 -5.51 -7.54
N VAL A 73 2.61 -6.46 -8.48
CA VAL A 73 3.12 -7.81 -8.24
C VAL A 73 4.64 -7.79 -8.00
N GLY A 74 5.38 -6.97 -8.73
CA GLY A 74 6.82 -6.86 -8.61
C GLY A 74 7.28 -6.21 -7.30
N LEU A 75 6.52 -5.22 -6.79
CA LEU A 75 6.89 -4.47 -5.60
C LEU A 75 6.28 -5.00 -4.31
N MET A 76 5.14 -5.71 -4.35
CA MET A 76 4.45 -6.15 -3.13
C MET A 76 5.36 -6.95 -2.19
N GLY A 77 6.15 -7.89 -2.73
CA GLY A 77 7.04 -8.77 -1.97
C GLY A 77 8.25 -8.06 -1.37
N PRO A 78 9.08 -7.37 -2.18
CA PRO A 78 10.22 -6.61 -1.66
C PRO A 78 9.81 -5.56 -0.63
N PHE A 79 8.74 -4.81 -0.87
CA PHE A 79 8.29 -3.77 0.07
C PHE A 79 7.65 -4.35 1.32
N ALA A 80 7.03 -5.54 1.26
CA ALA A 80 6.62 -6.27 2.45
C ALA A 80 7.85 -6.58 3.32
N ALA A 81 8.86 -7.23 2.74
CA ALA A 81 10.05 -7.65 3.48
C ALA A 81 10.80 -6.47 4.12
N VAL A 82 11.06 -5.40 3.36
CA VAL A 82 11.79 -4.23 3.88
C VAL A 82 10.94 -3.48 4.91
N GLY A 83 9.65 -3.27 4.65
CA GLY A 83 8.80 -2.51 5.55
C GLY A 83 8.57 -3.23 6.88
N ASP A 84 8.37 -4.56 6.84
CA ASP A 84 8.16 -5.36 8.04
C ASP A 84 9.45 -5.51 8.86
N ALA A 85 10.61 -5.61 8.20
CA ALA A 85 11.90 -5.61 8.90
C ALA A 85 12.14 -4.31 9.67
N ILE A 86 11.90 -3.15 9.04
CA ILE A 86 12.16 -1.84 9.65
C ILE A 86 11.08 -1.49 10.67
N PHE A 87 9.82 -1.50 10.27
CA PHE A 87 8.73 -0.94 11.07
C PHE A 87 7.92 -2.00 11.81
N GLY A 88 7.91 -3.24 11.33
CA GLY A 88 7.31 -4.36 12.05
C GLY A 88 8.20 -4.91 13.17
N SER A 89 9.52 -4.77 13.05
CA SER A 89 10.48 -5.37 13.99
C SER A 89 11.48 -4.36 14.57
N LEU A 90 12.34 -3.75 13.74
CA LEU A 90 13.49 -2.98 14.22
C LEU A 90 13.07 -1.79 15.09
N VAL A 91 12.18 -0.93 14.58
CA VAL A 91 11.71 0.27 15.27
C VAL A 91 11.00 -0.10 16.59
N PRO A 92 9.97 -0.97 16.60
CA PRO A 92 9.34 -1.41 17.84
C PRO A 92 10.30 -2.04 18.84
N THR A 93 11.29 -2.81 18.37
CA THR A 93 12.27 -3.47 19.26
C THR A 93 13.15 -2.43 19.96
N ILE A 94 13.67 -1.45 19.22
CA ILE A 94 14.54 -0.40 19.79
C ILE A 94 13.75 0.46 20.78
N PHE A 95 12.60 1.00 20.35
CA PHE A 95 11.81 1.88 21.22
C PHE A 95 11.20 1.12 22.39
N GLY A 96 10.76 -0.12 22.18
CA GLY A 96 10.26 -1.00 23.23
C GLY A 96 11.34 -1.32 24.26
N ALA A 97 12.59 -1.55 23.84
CA ALA A 97 13.70 -1.76 24.78
C ALA A 97 14.01 -0.51 25.61
N ILE A 98 14.02 0.68 24.99
CA ILE A 98 14.24 1.94 25.71
C ILE A 98 13.12 2.18 26.72
N ALA A 99 11.86 2.06 26.28
CA ALA A 99 10.68 2.22 27.11
C ALA A 99 10.68 1.23 28.29
N ALA A 100 10.97 -0.05 28.03
CA ALA A 100 11.05 -1.07 29.07
C ALA A 100 12.13 -0.77 30.13
N ASN A 101 13.30 -0.26 29.74
CA ASN A 101 14.34 0.14 30.70
C ASN A 101 13.86 1.33 31.56
N MET A 102 13.26 2.34 30.94
CA MET A 102 12.72 3.49 31.68
C MET A 102 11.58 3.09 32.64
N ALA A 103 10.73 2.16 32.22
CA ALA A 103 9.65 1.62 33.04
C ALA A 103 10.17 0.85 34.27
N GLN A 104 11.30 0.13 34.14
CA GLN A 104 11.95 -0.55 35.27
C GLN A 104 12.41 0.43 36.36
N ASP A 105 12.79 1.64 35.96
CA ASP A 105 13.15 2.73 36.88
C ASP A 105 11.93 3.51 37.42
N GLY A 106 10.71 3.08 37.06
CA GLY A 106 9.45 3.72 37.48
C GLY A 106 9.13 5.01 36.73
N ASN A 107 9.76 5.27 35.59
CA ASN A 107 9.53 6.47 34.79
C ASN A 107 8.27 6.30 33.91
N PRO A 108 7.23 7.14 34.04
CA PRO A 108 5.97 7.02 33.28
C PRO A 108 6.08 7.35 31.79
N PHE A 109 7.24 7.83 31.33
CA PHE A 109 7.52 8.03 29.89
C PHE A 109 8.00 6.75 29.18
N GLY A 110 8.40 5.72 29.93
CA GLY A 110 8.68 4.37 29.42
C GLY A 110 7.52 3.43 29.68
#